data_AF-A0A920M2D9-F1
#
_entry.id   AF-A0A920M2D9-F1
#
_cell.length_a   1.000
_cell.length_b   1.000
_cell.length_c   1.000
_cell.angle_alpha   90.00
_cell.angle_beta   90.00
_cell.angle_gamma   90.00
#
_symmetry.space_group_name_H-M   'P 1'
#
loop_
_entity.id
_entity.type
_entity.pdbx_description
1 polymer ?
#
loop_
_entity_poly.entity_id
_entity_poly.type
_entity_poly.pdbx_seq_one_letter_code
_entity_poly.pdbx_strand_id
1 'polypeptide(L)'
;MDNLIHSIKELSKENFPNHKVYDLLENFTLPQNEIQDYILFDNDKYTRHLIHKDDDFEILIMCWRPGHKAPIHGHEGEKCLCA
;
A
#
# COMPACT_ATOMS: atom_id res chain seq x y z
N MET A 1 -8.41 -5.28 7.89
CA MET A 1 -7.99 -4.10 7.13
C MET A 1 -8.21 -2.84 7.97
N ASP A 2 -9.38 -2.68 8.59
CA ASP A 2 -9.71 -1.53 9.44
C ASP A 2 -8.68 -1.24 10.53
N ASN A 3 -8.15 -2.27 11.20
CA ASN A 3 -7.10 -2.11 12.21
C ASN A 3 -5.79 -1.53 11.64
N LEU A 4 -5.44 -1.91 10.41
CA LEU A 4 -4.25 -1.38 9.73
C LEU A 4 -4.46 0.09 9.37
N ILE A 5 -5.61 0.41 8.77
CA ILE A 5 -6.00 1.78 8.40
C ILE A 5 -5.97 2.67 9.65
N HIS A 6 -6.59 2.21 10.75
CA HIS A 6 -6.58 2.92 12.02
C HIS A 6 -5.16 3.16 12.54
N SER A 7 -4.31 2.13 12.52
CA SER A 7 -2.92 2.24 12.99
C SER A 7 -2.10 3.22 12.14
N ILE A 8 -2.27 3.20 10.81
CA ILE A 8 -1.61 4.15 9.90
C ILE A 8 -2.14 5.58 10.13
N LYS A 9 -3.45 5.73 10.40
CA LYS A 9 -4.04 7.04 10.74
C LYS A 9 -3.49 7.62 12.05
N GLU A 10 -3.19 6.79 13.04
CA GLU A 10 -2.51 7.26 14.24
C GLU A 10 -1.07 7.72 13.93
N LEU A 11 -0.37 7.04 13.01
CA LEU A 11 0.95 7.44 12.54
C LEU A 11 0.93 8.71 11.67
N SER A 12 -0.19 9.08 11.05
CA SER A 12 -0.32 10.33 10.29
C SER A 12 -0.16 11.55 11.19
N LYS A 13 -0.62 11.46 12.45
CA LYS A 13 -0.45 12.51 13.47
C LYS A 13 1.02 12.81 13.80
N GLU A 14 1.90 11.84 13.57
CA GLU A 14 3.35 11.98 13.74
C GLU A 14 4.07 12.21 12.39
N ASN A 15 3.33 12.60 11.34
CA ASN A 15 3.83 12.79 9.98
C ASN A 15 4.54 11.54 9.43
N PHE A 16 3.94 10.35 9.59
CA PHE A 16 4.42 9.10 9.02
C PHE A 16 5.93 8.82 9.29
N PRO A 17 6.31 8.52 10.55
CA PRO A 17 7.69 8.17 10.87
C PRO A 17 8.06 6.83 10.24
N ASN A 18 9.00 6.85 9.28
CA ASN A 18 9.33 5.69 8.44
C ASN A 18 9.54 4.40 9.24
N HIS A 19 10.31 4.43 10.33
CA HIS A 19 10.59 3.22 11.13
C HIS A 19 9.30 2.59 11.67
N LYS A 20 8.40 3.37 12.28
CA LYS A 20 7.13 2.84 12.83
C LYS A 20 6.22 2.33 11.73
N VAL A 21 6.21 2.98 10.57
CA VAL A 21 5.38 2.56 9.44
C VAL A 21 5.90 1.24 8.87
N TYR A 22 7.21 1.09 8.66
CA TYR A 22 7.80 -0.18 8.23
C TYR A 22 7.59 -1.27 9.28
N ASP A 23 7.85 -1.00 10.56
CA ASP A 23 7.60 -1.96 11.64
C ASP A 23 6.14 -2.42 11.67
N LEU A 24 5.19 -1.50 11.48
CA LEU A 24 3.76 -1.84 11.41
C LEU A 24 3.46 -2.72 10.19
N LEU A 25 3.94 -2.34 9.00
CA LEU A 25 3.64 -3.04 7.75
C LEU A 25 4.28 -4.45 7.71
N GLU A 26 5.53 -4.60 8.16
CA GLU A 26 6.25 -5.88 8.19
C GLU A 26 5.63 -6.87 9.18
N ASN A 27 5.10 -6.37 10.31
CA ASN A 27 4.44 -7.21 11.31
C ASN A 27 2.95 -7.41 11.05
N PHE A 28 2.38 -6.73 10.05
CA PHE A 28 0.98 -6.87 9.70
C PHE A 28 0.77 -8.06 8.77
N THR A 29 -0.06 -9.02 9.20
CA THR A 29 -0.49 -10.12 8.34
C THR A 29 -1.74 -9.71 7.58
N LEU A 30 -1.65 -9.66 6.24
CA LEU A 30 -2.79 -9.39 5.37
C LEU A 30 -3.68 -10.64 5.26
N PRO A 31 -4.91 -10.61 5.80
CA PRO A 31 -5.82 -11.74 5.68
C PRO A 31 -6.36 -11.84 4.24
N GLN A 32 -6.18 -13.02 3.63
CA GLN A 32 -6.47 -13.24 2.21
C GLN A 32 -7.92 -12.88 1.82
N ASN A 33 -8.88 -13.18 2.71
CA ASN A 33 -10.30 -12.89 2.50
C ASN A 33 -10.62 -11.39 2.44
N GLU A 34 -9.76 -10.52 3.01
CA GLU A 34 -9.96 -9.08 2.95
C GLU A 34 -9.34 -8.43 1.72
N ILE A 35 -8.39 -9.12 1.07
CA ILE A 35 -7.68 -8.60 -0.10
C ILE A 35 -8.08 -9.29 -1.41
N GLN A 36 -8.86 -10.37 -1.34
CA GLN A 36 -9.19 -11.21 -2.49
C GLN A 36 -9.76 -10.42 -3.67
N ASP A 37 -10.66 -9.47 -3.42
CA ASP A 37 -11.31 -8.66 -4.45
C ASP A 37 -10.34 -7.65 -5.12
N TYR A 38 -9.21 -7.37 -4.49
CA TYR A 38 -8.16 -6.49 -4.99
C TYR A 38 -7.02 -7.27 -5.68
N ILE A 39 -7.02 -8.61 -5.63
CA ILE A 39 -6.01 -9.44 -6.32
C ILE A 39 -6.49 -9.72 -7.75
N LEU A 40 -6.38 -8.71 -8.61
CA LEU A 40 -6.70 -8.83 -10.04
C LEU A 40 -5.47 -8.55 -10.88
N PHE A 41 -5.01 -9.57 -11.61
CA PHE A 41 -3.85 -9.47 -12.49
C PHE A 41 -4.26 -9.18 -13.93
N ASP A 42 -3.50 -8.31 -14.58
CA ASP A 42 -3.55 -8.10 -16.02
C ASP A 42 -2.41 -8.88 -16.71
N ASN A 43 -2.54 -9.17 -18.01
CA ASN A 43 -1.54 -9.94 -18.75
C ASN A 43 -0.37 -9.08 -19.24
N ASP A 44 -0.61 -7.78 -19.47
CA ASP A 44 0.32 -6.89 -20.17
C ASP A 44 1.01 -5.91 -19.22
N LYS A 45 0.37 -5.57 -18.09
CA LYS A 45 0.89 -4.61 -17.11
C LYS A 45 0.59 -5.01 -15.67
N TYR A 46 1.33 -4.41 -14.74
CA TYR A 46 0.96 -4.49 -13.33
C TYR A 46 -0.32 -3.68 -13.08
N THR A 47 -1.10 -4.13 -12.12
CA THR A 47 -2.34 -3.46 -11.71
C THR A 47 -2.15 -2.78 -10.37
N ARG A 48 -2.94 -1.74 -10.11
CA ARG A 48 -2.97 -0.98 -8.86
C ARG A 48 -4.41 -0.94 -8.39
N HIS A 49 -4.65 -1.43 -7.19
CA HIS A 49 -5.97 -1.53 -6.59
C HIS A 49 -6.02 -0.70 -5.33
N LEU A 50 -6.92 0.28 -5.29
CA LEU A 50 -7.09 1.18 -4.15
C LEU A 50 -7.89 0.50 -3.06
N ILE A 51 -7.27 0.31 -1.89
CA ILE A 51 -7.94 -0.20 -0.70
C ILE A 51 -8.54 0.93 0.11
N HIS A 52 -7.75 1.99 0.36
CA HIS A 52 -8.14 3.12 1.20
C HIS A 52 -7.59 4.41 0.62
N LYS A 53 -8.36 5.48 0.77
CA LYS A 53 -7.95 6.84 0.45
C LYS A 53 -8.67 7.81 1.38
N ASP A 54 -7.90 8.70 1.99
CA ASP A 54 -8.40 9.90 2.62
C ASP A 54 -7.46 11.09 2.35
N ASP A 55 -7.64 12.18 3.09
CA ASP A 55 -6.84 13.40 2.93
C ASP A 55 -5.37 13.25 3.37
N ASP A 56 -5.04 12.23 4.18
CA ASP A 56 -3.71 12.02 4.73
C ASP A 56 -2.91 10.95 3.97
N PHE A 57 -3.55 9.87 3.50
CA PHE A 57 -2.84 8.78 2.82
C PHE A 57 -3.72 7.91 1.90
N GLU A 58 -3.03 7.14 1.06
CA GLU A 58 -3.60 6.10 0.19
C GLU A 58 -2.95 4.75 0.48
N ILE A 59 -3.74 3.66 0.48
CA ILE A 59 -3.25 2.28 0.50
C ILE A 59 -3.59 1.62 -0.83
N LEU A 60 -2.56 1.09 -1.49
CA LEU A 60 -2.67 0.41 -2.77
C LEU A 60 -2.13 -1.03 -2.67
N ILE A 61 -2.85 -1.98 -3.25
CA ILE A 61 -2.29 -3.28 -3.61
C ILE A 61 -1.79 -3.22 -5.05
N MET A 62 -0.57 -3.69 -5.27
CA MET A 62 -0.01 -3.83 -6.61
C MET A 62 0.11 -5.30 -6.98
N CYS A 63 -0.50 -5.72 -8.08
CA CYS A 63 -0.39 -7.10 -8.56
C CYS A 63 0.57 -7.17 -9.74
N TRP A 64 1.68 -7.89 -9.55
CA TRP A 64 2.75 -8.07 -10.52
C TRP A 64 2.77 -9.51 -11.01
N ARG A 65 2.81 -9.72 -12.32
CA ARG A 65 3.18 -11.01 -12.89
C ARG A 65 4.68 -11.04 -13.22
N PRO A 66 5.30 -12.23 -13.33
CA PRO A 66 6.69 -12.34 -13.75
C PRO A 66 6.96 -11.54 -15.03
N GLY A 67 7.93 -10.64 -14.98
CA GLY A 67 8.33 -9.79 -16.11
C GLY A 67 7.66 -8.40 -16.16
N HIS A 68 6.62 -8.14 -15.36
CA HIS A 68 6.05 -6.80 -15.24
C HIS A 68 7.07 -5.82 -14.63
N LYS A 69 7.04 -4.57 -15.09
CA LYS A 69 7.95 -3.50 -14.64
C LYS A 69 7.21 -2.18 -14.50
N ALA A 70 7.62 -1.37 -13.53
CA ALA A 70 7.20 0.02 -13.44
C ALA A 70 8.08 0.87 -14.39
N PRO A 71 7.52 1.87 -15.08
CA PRO A 71 8.34 2.92 -15.69
C PRO A 71 9.05 3.72 -14.60
N ILE A 72 10.11 4.44 -14.96
CA ILE A 72 10.74 5.41 -14.06
C ILE A 72 9.74 6.54 -13.77
N HIS A 73 9.45 6.80 -12.50
CA HIS A 73 8.50 7.82 -12.06
C HIS A 73 8.94 8.46 -10.74
N GLY A 74 8.45 9.67 -10.48
CA GLY A 74 8.56 10.34 -9.20
C GLY A 74 7.34 10.08 -8.31
N HIS A 75 7.46 10.48 -7.06
CA HIS A 75 6.35 10.53 -6.09
C HIS A 75 5.97 11.97 -5.72
N GLU A 76 6.37 12.96 -6.54
CA GLU A 76 5.93 14.36 -6.48
C GLU A 76 5.98 15.05 -5.10
N GLY A 77 6.93 14.66 -4.24
CA GLY A 77 7.10 15.23 -2.89
C GLY A 77 6.39 14.45 -1.78
N GLU A 78 5.62 13.42 -2.13
CA GLU A 78 4.92 12.54 -1.19
C GLU A 78 5.84 11.45 -0.63
N LYS A 79 5.51 10.99 0.58
CA LYS A 79 6.14 9.81 1.17
C LYS A 79 5.53 8.55 0.57
N CYS A 80 6.36 7.73 -0.07
CA CYS A 80 5.97 6.41 -0.55
C CYS A 80 6.70 5.34 0.26
N LEU A 81 5.94 4.43 0.87
CA LEU A 81 6.46 3.30 1.62
C LEU A 81 5.90 2.01 1.03
N CYS A 82 6.81 1.08 0.69
CA CYS A 82 6.48 -0.23 0.14
C CYS A 82 7.12 -1.30 1.03
N ALA A 83 6.32 -2.20 1.57
CA ALA A 83 6.73 -3.32 2.42
C ALA A 83 6.12 -4.62 1.90
#